data_AF-A0A0C2W7W2-F1
#
_entry.id   AF-A0A0C2W7W2-F1
#
_cell.length_a   1.000
_cell.length_b   1.000
_cell.length_c   1.000
_cell.angle_alpha   90.00
_cell.angle_beta   90.00
_cell.angle_gamma   90.00
#
_symmetry.space_group_name_H-M   'P 1'
#
loop_
_entity.id
_entity.type
_entity.pdbx_description
1 polymer ?
#
loop_
_entity_poly.entity_id
_entity_poly.type
_entity_poly.pdbx_seq_one_letter_code
_entity_poly.pdbx_strand_id
1 'polypeptide(L)'
;MGVWPNAADRPVDVARRVAQSYRTALESVSPELCAQIDAQAVEVGQGWVVPNAVPLNTDELMSAKDLEAILFVPAATIRTWAHRGLLSKRTAEDGSPVYLVSEVLAHNARTRRARKERGLDTS
;
A
#
# COMPACT_ATOMS: atom_id res chain seq x y z
N MET A 1 -11.43 25.54 -11.18
CA MET A 1 -11.20 24.44 -10.21
C MET A 1 -10.33 23.41 -10.90
N GLY A 2 -9.21 23.01 -10.31
CA GLY A 2 -8.34 21.98 -10.89
C GLY A 2 -9.00 20.60 -10.79
N VAL A 3 -8.99 19.85 -11.90
CA VAL A 3 -9.48 18.46 -11.92
C VAL A 3 -8.40 17.57 -11.32
N TRP A 4 -8.77 16.66 -10.42
CA TRP A 4 -7.85 15.66 -9.90
C TRP A 4 -7.36 14.76 -11.05
N PRO A 5 -6.03 14.54 -11.21
CA PRO A 5 -5.48 13.93 -12.41
C PRO A 5 -5.85 12.45 -12.62
N ASN A 6 -6.40 11.77 -11.61
CA ASN A 6 -6.80 10.37 -11.72
C ASN A 6 -8.22 10.13 -11.20
N ALA A 7 -9.22 10.22 -12.08
CA ALA A 7 -10.63 10.11 -11.73
C ALA A 7 -11.04 8.79 -11.03
N ALA A 8 -10.24 7.72 -11.18
CA ALA A 8 -10.50 6.43 -10.55
C ALA A 8 -9.95 6.31 -9.11
N ASP A 9 -9.26 7.33 -8.61
CA ASP A 9 -8.80 7.35 -7.22
C ASP A 9 -9.98 7.49 -6.26
N ARG A 10 -10.03 6.63 -5.24
CA ARG A 10 -10.98 6.81 -4.15
C ARG A 10 -10.50 7.94 -3.23
N PRO A 11 -11.35 8.50 -2.37
CA PRO A 11 -10.95 9.56 -1.44
C PRO A 11 -9.69 9.24 -0.62
N VAL A 12 -9.49 7.98 -0.22
CA VAL A 12 -8.27 7.53 0.49
C VAL A 12 -7.02 7.54 -0.39
N ASP A 13 -7.16 7.22 -1.68
CA ASP A 13 -6.05 7.24 -2.64
C ASP A 13 -5.62 8.69 -2.94
N VAL A 14 -6.61 9.60 -3.01
CA VAL A 14 -6.39 11.05 -3.09
C VAL A 14 -5.68 11.58 -1.86
N ALA A 15 -6.19 11.29 -0.67
CA ALA A 15 -5.60 11.73 0.60
C ALA A 15 -4.14 11.29 0.74
N ARG A 16 -3.83 10.04 0.36
CA ARG A 16 -2.46 9.51 0.36
C ARG A 16 -1.53 10.25 -0.58
N ARG A 17 -1.97 10.55 -1.81
CA ARG A 17 -1.15 11.33 -2.75
C ARG A 17 -0.92 12.75 -2.28
N VAL A 18 -1.95 13.40 -1.74
CA VAL A 18 -1.83 14.76 -1.19
C VAL A 18 -0.85 14.79 -0.02
N ALA A 19 -1.00 13.87 0.94
CA ALA A 19 -0.08 13.75 2.07
C ALA A 19 1.36 13.50 1.61
N GLN A 20 1.57 12.57 0.66
CA GLN A 20 2.90 12.32 0.10
C GLN A 20 3.49 13.55 -0.60
N SER A 21 2.67 14.32 -1.33
CA SER A 21 3.11 15.55 -1.98
C SER A 21 3.58 16.60 -0.98
N TYR A 22 2.81 16.81 0.11
CA TYR A 22 3.22 17.71 1.18
C TYR A 22 4.47 17.22 1.89
N ARG A 23 4.56 15.93 2.17
CA ARG A 23 5.74 15.33 2.81
C ARG A 23 6.98 15.51 1.95
N THR A 24 6.92 15.20 0.65
CA THR A 24 8.05 15.38 -0.27
C THR A 24 8.48 16.85 -0.33
N ALA A 25 7.53 17.79 -0.34
CA ALA A 25 7.84 19.21 -0.29
C ALA A 25 8.49 19.61 1.05
N LEU A 26 7.97 19.11 2.17
CA LEU A 26 8.51 19.39 3.50
C LEU A 26 9.92 18.83 3.68
N GLU A 27 10.15 17.58 3.28
CA GLU A 27 11.46 16.93 3.28
C GLU A 27 12.50 17.77 2.52
N SER A 28 12.12 18.38 1.39
CA SER A 28 13.03 19.21 0.60
C SER A 28 13.40 20.55 1.26
N VAL A 29 12.58 21.04 2.19
CA VAL A 29 12.77 22.33 2.86
C VAL A 29 13.37 22.15 4.27
N SER A 30 12.89 21.15 5.02
CA SER A 30 13.36 20.81 6.37
C SER A 30 13.17 19.31 6.63
N PRO A 31 14.22 18.51 6.45
CA PRO A 31 14.21 17.08 6.78
C PRO A 31 13.90 16.82 8.26
N GLU A 32 14.42 17.65 9.17
CA GLU A 32 14.22 17.48 10.61
C GLU A 32 12.76 17.66 11.01
N LEU A 33 12.09 18.69 10.48
CA LEU A 33 10.67 18.92 10.75
C LEU A 33 9.80 17.83 10.10
N CYS A 34 10.18 17.36 8.91
CA CYS A 34 9.54 16.21 8.26
C CYS A 34 9.58 14.98 9.17
N ALA A 35 10.75 14.65 9.72
CA ALA A 35 10.94 13.52 10.63
C ALA A 35 10.13 13.65 11.94
N GLN A 36 10.01 14.86 12.49
CA GLN A 36 9.19 15.11 13.68
C GLN A 36 7.69 14.86 13.41
N ILE A 37 7.17 15.34 12.28
CA ILE A 37 5.77 15.13 11.90
C ILE A 37 5.53 13.65 11.56
N ASP A 38 6.47 12.99 10.90
CA ASP A 38 6.41 11.55 10.63
C ASP A 38 6.31 10.76 11.94
N ALA A 39 7.12 11.08 12.95
CA ALA A 39 7.05 10.45 14.27
C ALA A 39 5.68 10.63 14.93
N GLN A 40 5.15 11.85 14.93
CA GLN A 40 3.81 12.14 15.46
C GLN A 40 2.72 11.36 14.72
N ALA A 41 2.80 11.28 13.39
CA ALA A 41 1.85 10.52 12.57
C ALA A 41 1.87 9.02 12.93
N VAL A 42 3.06 8.45 13.15
CA VAL A 42 3.22 7.06 13.58
C VAL A 42 2.61 6.84 14.97
N GLU A 43 2.85 7.74 15.92
CA GLU A 43 2.29 7.65 17.29
C GLU A 43 0.76 7.57 17.30
N VAL A 44 0.09 8.28 16.38
CA VAL A 44 -1.38 8.25 16.25
C VAL A 44 -1.89 7.17 15.26
N GLY A 45 -1.04 6.21 14.90
CA GLY A 45 -1.42 5.06 14.06
C GLY A 45 -1.53 5.36 12.57
N GLN A 46 -1.02 6.50 12.10
CA GLN A 46 -1.00 6.91 10.68
C GLN A 46 0.35 6.62 10.02
N GLY A 47 0.97 5.48 10.35
CA GLY A 47 2.29 5.09 9.81
C GLY A 47 2.35 4.94 8.28
N TRP A 48 1.20 4.94 7.58
CA TRP A 48 1.15 4.94 6.12
C TRP A 48 1.70 6.21 5.47
N VAL A 49 1.84 7.31 6.22
CA VAL A 49 2.39 8.59 5.73
C VAL A 49 3.91 8.51 5.54
N VAL A 50 4.59 7.67 6.31
CA VAL A 50 6.05 7.58 6.35
C VAL A 50 6.53 6.57 5.30
N PRO A 51 7.57 6.89 4.50
CA PRO A 51 8.24 5.93 3.63
C PRO A 51 8.76 4.76 4.45
N ASN A 52 8.48 3.55 4.00
CA ASN A 52 9.07 2.36 4.60
C ASN A 52 10.58 2.38 4.33
N ALA A 53 11.38 2.64 5.37
CA ALA A 53 12.84 2.79 5.26
C ALA A 53 13.56 1.46 4.97
N VAL A 54 12.90 0.33 5.24
CA VAL A 54 13.41 -1.01 4.91
C VAL A 54 12.98 -1.33 3.48
N PRO A 55 13.93 -1.54 2.54
CA PRO A 55 13.62 -2.06 1.22
C PRO A 55 12.87 -3.38 1.38
N LEU A 56 11.63 -3.41 0.92
CA LEU A 56 10.82 -4.60 1.02
C LEU A 56 11.42 -5.70 0.13
N ASN A 57 11.86 -6.80 0.74
CA ASN A 57 12.35 -7.95 0.00
C ASN A 57 11.19 -8.61 -0.75
N THR A 58 11.19 -8.48 -2.07
CA THR A 58 10.08 -8.95 -2.91
C THR A 58 10.01 -10.46 -3.06
N ASP A 59 11.10 -11.16 -2.73
CA ASP A 59 11.21 -12.62 -2.79
C ASP A 59 10.87 -13.28 -1.44
N GLU A 60 10.58 -12.47 -0.42
CA GLU A 60 10.23 -12.94 0.91
C GLU A 60 8.80 -13.52 0.94
N LEU A 61 8.64 -14.56 1.77
CA LEU A 61 7.34 -15.13 2.10
C LEU A 61 6.88 -14.56 3.44
N MET A 62 5.75 -13.86 3.43
CA MET A 62 5.22 -13.19 4.62
C MET A 62 3.79 -13.60 4.91
N SER A 63 3.38 -13.51 6.17
CA SER A 63 1.99 -13.75 6.54
C SER A 63 1.09 -12.62 6.01
N ALA A 64 -0.21 -12.89 5.87
CA ALA A 64 -1.16 -11.84 5.49
C ALA A 64 -1.20 -10.67 6.50
N LYS A 65 -0.87 -10.89 7.78
CA LYS A 65 -0.84 -9.82 8.79
C LYS A 65 0.38 -8.92 8.61
N ASP A 66 1.54 -9.50 8.33
CA ASP A 66 2.75 -8.70 8.12
C ASP A 66 2.64 -7.89 6.82
N LEU A 67 2.08 -8.51 5.77
CA LEU A 67 1.77 -7.81 4.52
C LEU A 67 0.74 -6.69 4.71
N GLU A 68 -0.21 -6.83 5.62
CA GLU A 68 -1.15 -5.74 5.96
C GLU A 68 -0.41 -4.55 6.59
N ALA A 69 0.49 -4.80 7.53
CA ALA A 69 1.28 -3.76 8.18
C ALA A 69 2.20 -3.02 7.18
N ILE A 70 2.76 -3.75 6.20
CA ILE A 70 3.76 -3.20 5.29
C ILE A 70 3.14 -2.61 4.01
N LEU A 71 2.15 -3.30 3.43
CA LEU A 71 1.53 -2.93 2.15
C LEU A 71 0.22 -2.17 2.32
N PHE A 72 -0.30 -2.06 3.54
CA PHE A 72 -1.60 -1.47 3.84
C PHE A 72 -2.74 -2.07 3.02
N VAL A 73 -2.63 -3.38 2.73
CA VAL A 73 -3.68 -4.20 2.13
C VAL A 73 -4.27 -5.07 3.23
N PRO A 74 -5.56 -4.98 3.55
CA PRO A 74 -6.15 -5.75 4.65
C PRO A 74 -5.87 -7.25 4.51
N ALA A 75 -5.48 -7.93 5.60
CA ALA A 75 -5.14 -9.35 5.57
C ALA A 75 -6.30 -10.21 5.07
N ALA A 76 -7.54 -9.82 5.38
CA ALA A 76 -8.74 -10.48 4.87
C ALA A 76 -8.85 -10.41 3.34
N THR A 77 -8.42 -9.30 2.73
CA THR A 77 -8.38 -9.14 1.27
C THR A 77 -7.33 -10.05 0.66
N ILE A 78 -6.14 -10.13 1.25
CA ILE A 78 -5.06 -11.03 0.80
C ILE A 78 -5.52 -12.49 0.85
N ARG A 79 -6.13 -12.91 1.97
CA ARG A 79 -6.70 -14.26 2.12
C ARG A 79 -7.80 -14.53 1.08
N THR A 80 -8.63 -13.54 0.80
CA THR A 80 -9.68 -13.65 -0.24
C THR A 80 -9.08 -13.84 -1.63
N TRP A 81 -8.01 -13.13 -1.97
CA TRP A 81 -7.30 -13.32 -3.24
C TRP A 81 -6.70 -14.72 -3.37
N ALA A 82 -6.04 -15.20 -2.32
CA ALA A 82 -5.50 -16.56 -2.29
C ALA A 82 -6.59 -17.62 -2.41
N HIS A 83 -7.72 -17.45 -1.70
CA HIS A 83 -8.86 -18.36 -1.80
C HIS A 83 -9.46 -18.41 -3.21
N ARG A 84 -9.41 -17.29 -3.95
CA ARG A 84 -9.84 -17.20 -5.35
C ARG A 84 -8.80 -17.68 -6.37
N GLY A 85 -7.66 -18.23 -5.92
CA GLY A 85 -6.57 -18.68 -6.80
C GLY A 85 -5.81 -17.54 -7.48
N LEU A 86 -5.91 -16.32 -6.96
CA LEU A 86 -5.25 -15.12 -7.52
C LEU A 86 -3.86 -14.88 -6.94
N LEU A 87 -3.53 -15.59 -5.87
CA LEU A 87 -2.23 -15.63 -5.20
C LEU A 87 -1.87 -17.08 -4.88
N SER A 88 -0.58 -17.39 -4.93
CA SER A 88 -0.02 -18.67 -4.54
C SER A 88 0.07 -18.73 -3.01
N LYS A 89 -0.69 -19.65 -2.40
CA LYS A 89 -0.61 -19.91 -0.96
C LYS A 89 0.50 -20.92 -0.70
N ARG A 90 1.49 -20.53 0.10
CA ARG A 90 2.51 -21.44 0.63
C ARG A 90 2.30 -21.63 2.13
N THR A 91 3.00 -22.60 2.70
CA THR A 91 2.92 -22.93 4.12
C THR A 91 4.29 -22.71 4.75
N ALA A 92 4.34 -21.99 5.86
CA ALA A 92 5.56 -21.85 6.67
C ALA A 92 5.81 -23.14 7.49
N GLU A 93 6.95 -23.21 8.17
CA GLU A 93 7.33 -24.37 9.00
C GLU A 93 6.31 -24.64 10.12
N ASP A 94 5.63 -23.60 10.61
CA ASP A 94 4.61 -23.67 11.65
C ASP A 94 3.21 -24.05 11.12
N GLY A 95 3.07 -24.31 9.82
CA GLY A 95 1.79 -24.63 9.19
C GLY A 95 0.94 -23.40 8.80
N SER A 96 1.40 -22.18 9.10
CA SER A 96 0.65 -20.96 8.78
C SER A 96 0.77 -20.58 7.30
N PRO A 97 -0.27 -19.93 6.71
CA PRO A 97 -0.22 -19.51 5.32
C PRO A 97 0.66 -18.28 5.12
N VAL A 98 1.60 -18.39 4.19
CA VAL A 98 2.50 -17.31 3.77
C VAL A 98 2.38 -17.06 2.26
N TYR A 99 2.67 -15.82 1.87
CA TYR A 99 2.48 -15.32 0.51
C TYR A 99 3.74 -14.60 0.04
N LEU A 100 4.04 -14.74 -1.25
CA LEU A 100 5.17 -14.06 -1.86
C LEU A 100 4.87 -12.58 -2.01
N VAL A 101 5.74 -11.73 -1.47
CA VAL A 101 5.56 -10.27 -1.46
C VAL A 101 5.36 -9.70 -2.87
N SER A 102 6.19 -10.11 -3.84
CA SER A 102 6.09 -9.68 -5.24
C SER A 102 4.73 -9.99 -5.88
N GLU A 103 4.15 -11.14 -5.55
CA GLU A 103 2.87 -11.59 -6.10
C GLU A 103 1.72 -10.71 -5.59
N VAL A 104 1.73 -10.38 -4.31
CA VAL A 104 0.74 -9.49 -3.69
C VAL A 104 0.84 -8.08 -4.25
N LEU A 105 2.06 -7.54 -4.38
CA LEU A 105 2.31 -6.24 -5.02
C LEU A 105 1.78 -6.20 -6.46
N ALA A 106 2.13 -7.20 -7.26
CA ALA A 106 1.70 -7.30 -8.64
C ALA A 106 0.18 -7.39 -8.77
N HIS A 107 -0.48 -8.19 -7.92
CA HIS A 107 -1.94 -8.32 -7.91
C HIS A 107 -2.64 -7.02 -7.51
N ASN A 108 -2.14 -6.34 -6.47
CA ASN A 108 -2.68 -5.06 -6.04
C ASN A 108 -2.54 -3.98 -7.14
N ALA A 109 -1.37 -3.93 -7.79
CA ALA A 109 -1.14 -3.02 -8.92
C ALA A 109 -2.07 -3.30 -10.11
N ARG A 110 -2.27 -4.58 -10.49
CA ARG A 110 -3.22 -4.97 -11.54
C ARG A 110 -4.64 -4.56 -11.20
N THR A 111 -5.07 -4.78 -9.96
CA THR A 111 -6.42 -4.42 -9.50
C THR A 111 -6.64 -2.91 -9.55
N ARG A 112 -5.63 -2.10 -9.21
CA ARG A 112 -5.69 -0.63 -9.34
C ARG A 112 -5.80 -0.20 -10.81
N ARG A 113 -5.02 -0.79 -11.71
CA ARG A 113 -5.06 -0.49 -13.17
C ARG A 113 -6.41 -0.86 -13.79
N ALA A 114 -6.92 -2.07 -13.51
CA ALA A 114 -8.20 -2.52 -14.04
C ALA A 114 -9.42 -1.71 -13.52
N ARG A 115 -9.28 -1.01 -12.38
CA ARG A 115 -10.27 -0.03 -11.92
C ARG A 115 -10.15 1.29 -12.67
N LYS A 116 -8.92 1.74 -12.93
CA LYS A 116 -8.64 2.93 -13.75
C LYS A 116 -9.26 2.78 -15.14
N GLU A 117 -9.02 1.65 -15.79
CA GLU A 117 -9.58 1.35 -17.13
C GLU A 117 -11.12 1.35 -17.11
N ARG A 118 -11.75 0.66 -16.14
CA ARG A 118 -13.22 0.67 -16.01
C ARG A 118 -13.83 2.04 -15.72
N GLY A 119 -13.14 2.89 -14.95
CA GLY A 119 -13.58 4.25 -14.68
C GLY A 119 -13.47 5.18 -15.88
N LEU A 120 -12.56 4.89 -16.82
CA LEU A 120 -12.45 5.61 -18.09
C LEU A 120 -13.56 5.23 -19.08
N ASP A 121 -14.04 3.98 -19.04
CA ASP A 121 -15.14 3.52 -19.90
C ASP A 121 -16.53 4.06 -19.49
N THR A 122 -16.65 4.64 -18.29
CA THR A 122 -17.92 5.16 -17.73
C THR A 122 -17.97 6.69 -17.61
N SER A 123 -16.97 7.40 -18.14
CA SER A 123 -16.88 8.88 -18.12
C SER A 123 -17.03 9.49 -19.51
#